data_AF-A0A1Y1ZSY1-F1
#
_entry.id   AF-A0A1Y1ZSY1-F1
#
_cell.length_a   1.000
_cell.length_b   1.000
_cell.length_c   1.000
_cell.angle_alpha   90.00
_cell.angle_beta   90.00
_cell.angle_gamma   90.00
#
_symmetry.space_group_name_H-M   'P 1'
#
loop_
_entity.id
_entity.type
_entity.pdbx_description
1 polymer ?
#
loop_
_entity_poly.entity_id
_entity_poly.type
_entity_poly.pdbx_seq_one_letter_code
_entity_poly.pdbx_strand_id
1 'polypeptide(L)'
;MRLINTTTLEPEEFIVDPPPYAILSHTWENGEVLYDDFAKGTESSKQGYAKVKGCCELAASEGLKYAWIDTCCIDKTSSAELSEAINSMFNWYQNSDVCYVYLNLEIAGEYISAEELKAARWTSRG
;
A
#
# COMPACT_ATOMS: atom_id res chain seq x y z
N MET A 1 -9.47 1.79 10.97
CA MET A 1 -8.53 1.65 9.84
C MET A 1 -7.12 1.79 10.36
N ARG A 2 -6.16 1.09 9.77
CA ARG A 2 -4.73 1.19 10.12
C ARG A 2 -3.96 1.90 9.01
N LEU A 3 -3.03 2.78 9.37
CA LEU A 3 -2.20 3.53 8.43
C LEU A 3 -0.73 3.41 8.83
N ILE A 4 0.17 3.40 7.85
CA ILE A 4 1.61 3.38 8.07
C ILE A 4 2.08 4.82 8.23
N ASN A 5 2.75 5.13 9.33
CA ASN A 5 3.40 6.42 9.52
C ASN A 5 4.62 6.50 8.59
N THR A 6 4.64 7.51 7.73
CA THR A 6 5.68 7.65 6.69
C THR A 6 7.08 7.91 7.23
N THR A 7 7.21 8.38 8.48
CA THR A 7 8.49 8.66 9.13
C THR A 7 9.02 7.46 9.90
N THR A 8 8.17 6.80 10.69
CA THR A 8 8.59 5.65 11.51
C THR A 8 8.51 4.33 10.75
N LEU A 9 7.74 4.30 9.65
CA LEU A 9 7.34 3.10 8.91
C LEU A 9 6.53 2.10 9.74
N GLU A 10 5.97 2.53 10.87
CA GLU A 10 5.17 1.68 11.75
C GLU A 10 3.66 1.88 11.53
N PRO A 11 2.84 0.83 11.70
CA PRO A 11 1.39 0.94 11.61
C PRO A 11 0.79 1.62 12.86
N GLU A 12 -0.14 2.54 12.63
CA GLU A 12 -0.94 3.25 13.63
C GLU A 12 -2.44 3.01 13.37
N GLU A 13 -3.23 2.82 14.43
CA GLU A 13 -4.66 2.53 14.33
C GLU A 13 -5.52 3.78 14.58
N PHE A 14 -6.50 3.98 13.69
CA PHE A 14 -7.45 5.09 13.72
C PHE A 14 -8.87 4.55 13.72
N ILE A 15 -9.62 4.82 14.79
CA ILE A 15 -10.99 4.32 14.98
C ILE A 15 -12.01 5.25 14.30
N VAL A 16 -11.79 6.56 14.38
CA VAL A 16 -12.68 7.60 13.85
C VAL A 16 -11.82 8.66 13.14
N ASP A 17 -12.32 9.18 12.02
CA ASP A 17 -11.72 10.28 11.24
C ASP A 17 -10.21 10.11 10.99
N PRO A 18 -9.83 9.20 10.07
CA PRO A 18 -8.42 9.02 9.75
C PRO A 18 -7.80 10.33 9.22
N PRO A 19 -6.53 10.62 9.57
CA PRO A 19 -5.82 11.78 9.04
C PRO A 19 -5.62 11.64 7.52
N PRO A 20 -5.31 12.74 6.81
CA PRO A 20 -4.88 12.71 5.41
C PRO A 20 -3.84 11.62 5.12
N TYR A 21 -4.05 10.86 4.05
CA TYR A 21 -3.21 9.70 3.71
C TYR A 21 -3.12 9.45 2.21
N ALA A 22 -1.98 8.89 1.81
CA ALA A 22 -1.82 8.28 0.49
C ALA A 22 -2.34 6.84 0.53
N ILE A 23 -2.88 6.35 -0.59
CA ILE A 23 -3.25 4.94 -0.74
C ILE A 23 -2.43 4.29 -1.86
N LEU A 24 -2.02 3.04 -1.66
CA LEU A 24 -1.31 2.28 -2.68
C LEU A 24 -2.26 1.31 -3.39
N SER A 25 -2.45 1.51 -4.69
CA SER A 25 -3.02 0.52 -5.59
C SER A 25 -1.90 -0.35 -6.17
N HIS A 26 -2.01 -1.66 -5.99
CA HIS A 26 -1.01 -2.61 -6.48
C HIS A 26 -1.63 -3.96 -6.81
N THR A 27 -0.84 -4.81 -7.46
CA THR A 27 -1.13 -6.24 -7.55
C THR A 27 -0.30 -6.97 -6.51
N TRP A 28 -0.89 -7.96 -5.84
CA TRP A 28 -0.16 -8.76 -4.85
C TRP A 28 0.83 -9.69 -5.53
N GLU A 29 2.02 -9.78 -4.97
CA GLU A 29 3.10 -10.63 -5.46
C GLU A 29 3.63 -11.57 -4.37
N ASN A 30 4.65 -12.35 -4.69
CA ASN A 30 5.31 -13.17 -3.68
C ASN A 30 6.15 -12.27 -2.77
N GLY A 31 6.08 -12.53 -1.47
CA GLY A 31 6.88 -11.79 -0.48
C GLY A 31 6.32 -10.42 -0.13
N GLU A 32 5.01 -10.20 -0.26
CA GLU A 32 4.32 -9.05 0.35
C GLU A 32 4.64 -8.93 1.84
N VAL A 33 4.69 -7.68 2.32
CA VAL A 33 4.67 -7.40 3.75
C VAL A 33 3.22 -7.60 4.22
N LEU A 34 3.04 -8.45 5.21
CA LEU A 34 1.75 -8.70 5.85
C LEU A 34 1.66 -7.94 7.17
N TYR A 35 0.44 -7.79 7.69
CA TYR A 35 0.19 -7.16 8.98
C TYR A 35 1.04 -7.80 10.10
N ASP A 36 1.07 -9.13 10.13
CA ASP A 36 1.79 -9.92 11.13
C ASP A 36 3.33 -9.79 11.01
N ASP A 37 3.85 -9.35 9.86
CA ASP A 37 5.29 -9.14 9.70
C ASP A 37 5.79 -7.96 10.53
N PHE A 38 4.99 -6.87 10.63
CA PHE A 38 5.27 -5.73 11.50
C PHE A 38 5.20 -6.13 12.98
N ALA A 39 4.19 -6.90 13.37
CA ALA A 39 4.08 -7.40 14.75
C ALA A 39 5.29 -8.26 15.15
N LYS A 40 5.92 -8.94 14.19
CA LYS A 40 7.10 -9.79 14.38
C LYS A 40 8.44 -9.08 14.17
N GLY A 41 8.45 -7.84 13.66
CA GLY A 41 9.68 -7.14 13.27
C GLY A 41 10.43 -7.82 12.12
N THR A 42 9.70 -8.45 11.19
CA THR A 42 10.26 -9.20 10.05
C THR A 42 9.97 -8.55 8.70
N GLU A 43 9.23 -7.44 8.69
CA GLU A 43 8.83 -6.69 7.50
C GLU A 43 10.02 -6.32 6.61
N SER A 44 11.11 -5.86 7.21
CA SER A 44 12.31 -5.42 6.48
C SER A 44 13.04 -6.54 5.71
N SER A 45 12.75 -7.81 6.04
CA SER A 45 13.28 -8.97 5.32
C SER A 45 12.45 -9.39 4.10
N LYS A 46 11.25 -8.81 3.93
CA LYS A 46 10.33 -9.17 2.84
C LYS A 46 10.65 -8.42 1.57
N GLN A 47 10.51 -9.10 0.43
CA GLN A 47 10.73 -8.50 -0.89
C GLN A 47 9.80 -7.28 -1.12
N GLY A 48 8.56 -7.36 -0.67
CA GLY A 48 7.58 -6.28 -0.76
C GLY A 48 7.87 -5.06 0.13
N TYR A 49 8.89 -5.12 1.00
CA TYR A 49 9.22 -3.99 1.88
C TYR A 49 9.67 -2.76 1.10
N ALA A 50 10.37 -2.94 -0.02
CA ALA A 50 10.79 -1.84 -0.89
C ALA A 50 9.59 -1.02 -1.39
N LYS A 51 8.47 -1.69 -1.69
CA LYS A 51 7.22 -1.05 -2.10
C LYS A 51 6.57 -0.27 -0.96
N VAL A 52 6.55 -0.82 0.26
CA VAL A 52 6.04 -0.12 1.45
C VAL A 52 6.84 1.15 1.71
N LYS A 53 8.17 1.03 1.73
CA LYS A 53 9.08 2.13 1.96
C LYS A 53 8.95 3.20 0.86
N GLY A 54 8.96 2.81 -0.41
CA GLY A 54 8.82 3.74 -1.53
C GLY A 54 7.49 4.49 -1.53
N CYS A 55 6.38 3.82 -1.17
CA CYS A 55 5.09 4.47 -0.98
C CYS A 55 5.14 5.53 0.14
N CYS A 56 5.75 5.19 1.28
CA CYS A 56 5.90 6.12 2.40
C CYS A 56 6.82 7.31 2.06
N GLU A 57 7.92 7.08 1.35
CA GLU A 57 8.84 8.13 0.91
C GLU A 57 8.14 9.11 -0.05
N LEU A 58 7.36 8.59 -1.01
CA LEU A 58 6.60 9.42 -1.94
C LEU A 58 5.51 10.23 -1.21
N ALA A 59 4.73 9.58 -0.33
CA ALA A 59 3.73 10.24 0.51
C ALA A 59 4.35 11.38 1.35
N ALA A 60 5.47 11.11 2.02
CA ALA A 60 6.18 12.11 2.82
C ALA A 60 6.66 13.29 1.98
N SER A 61 7.13 13.05 0.75
CA SER A 61 7.58 14.11 -0.16
C SER A 61 6.44 15.05 -0.60
N GLU A 62 5.19 14.56 -0.59
CA GLU A 62 3.98 15.33 -0.87
C GLU A 62 3.32 15.89 0.42
N GLY A 63 3.95 15.73 1.58
CA GLY A 63 3.49 16.26 2.86
C GLY A 63 2.44 15.40 3.57
N LEU A 64 2.17 14.19 3.07
CA LEU A 64 1.28 13.22 3.71
C LEU A 64 2.04 12.44 4.78
N LYS A 65 1.51 12.41 6.01
CA LYS A 65 2.15 11.71 7.12
C LYS A 65 1.87 10.21 7.13
N TYR A 66 0.87 9.78 6.38
CA TYR A 66 0.33 8.44 6.44
C TYR A 66 0.15 7.83 5.06
N ALA A 67 0.38 6.52 4.98
CA ALA A 67 0.09 5.72 3.80
C ALA A 67 -0.78 4.51 4.17
N TRP A 68 -1.64 4.07 3.26
CA TRP A 68 -2.43 2.86 3.41
C TRP A 68 -2.05 1.84 2.33
N ILE A 69 -1.79 0.61 2.75
CA ILE A 69 -1.45 -0.52 1.88
C ILE A 69 -2.22 -1.74 2.38
N ASP A 70 -3.08 -2.31 1.55
CA ASP A 70 -4.02 -3.38 1.97
C ASP A 70 -3.30 -4.61 2.56
N THR A 71 -2.15 -5.01 2.03
CA THR A 71 -1.40 -6.21 2.44
C THR A 71 -0.95 -6.16 3.89
N CYS A 72 -0.55 -4.98 4.40
CA CYS A 72 -0.07 -4.81 5.76
C CYS A 72 -0.93 -3.93 6.68
N CYS A 73 -1.89 -3.15 6.15
CA CYS A 73 -2.84 -2.40 6.96
C CYS A 73 -4.05 -3.23 7.43
N ILE A 74 -4.38 -4.31 6.73
CA ILE A 74 -5.50 -5.21 7.07
C ILE A 74 -4.96 -6.50 7.67
N ASP A 75 -5.40 -6.84 8.88
CA ASP A 75 -5.24 -8.18 9.43
C ASP A 75 -6.16 -9.17 8.71
N LYS A 76 -5.58 -9.95 7.82
CA LYS A 76 -6.29 -10.98 7.04
C LYS A 76 -6.57 -12.25 7.82
N THR A 77 -5.98 -12.40 9.01
CA THR A 77 -6.26 -13.54 9.89
C THR A 77 -7.58 -13.34 10.67
N SER A 78 -7.99 -12.09 10.84
CA SER A 78 -9.30 -11.71 11.37
C SER A 78 -10.35 -11.68 10.26
N SER A 79 -11.23 -12.69 10.23
CA SER A 79 -12.33 -12.74 9.25
C SER A 79 -13.30 -11.57 9.38
N ALA A 80 -13.48 -11.05 10.60
CA ALA A 80 -14.27 -9.86 10.86
C ALA A 80 -13.63 -8.62 10.21
N GLU A 81 -12.35 -8.37 10.48
CA GLU A 81 -11.62 -7.23 9.91
C GLU A 81 -11.55 -7.31 8.38
N LEU A 82 -11.27 -8.50 7.84
CA LEU A 82 -11.23 -8.71 6.39
C LEU A 82 -12.59 -8.39 5.74
N SER A 83 -13.69 -8.80 6.36
CA SER A 83 -15.04 -8.53 5.85
C SER A 83 -15.36 -7.03 5.90
N GLU A 84 -15.04 -6.37 7.01
CA GLU A 84 -15.20 -4.92 7.16
C GLU A 84 -14.34 -4.14 6.17
N ALA A 85 -13.10 -4.58 5.95
CA ALA A 85 -12.18 -3.99 5.00
C ALA A 85 -12.70 -4.11 3.57
N ILE A 86 -13.21 -5.28 3.16
CA ILE A 86 -13.81 -5.46 1.82
C ILE A 86 -14.97 -4.48 1.61
N ASN A 87 -15.84 -4.32 2.61
CA ASN A 87 -16.99 -3.41 2.53
C ASN A 87 -16.57 -1.93 2.55
N SER A 88 -15.42 -1.61 3.12
CA SER A 88 -14.93 -0.24 3.30
C SER A 88 -13.91 0.20 2.27
N MET A 89 -13.31 -0.74 1.53
CA MET A 89 -12.14 -0.48 0.67
C MET A 89 -12.42 0.58 -0.39
N PHE A 90 -13.57 0.53 -1.05
CA PHE A 90 -13.96 1.57 -2.01
C PHE A 90 -13.96 2.97 -1.36
N ASN A 91 -14.52 3.08 -0.15
CA ASN A 91 -14.54 4.33 0.59
C ASN A 91 -13.13 4.77 1.00
N TRP A 92 -12.24 3.84 1.36
CA TRP A 92 -10.85 4.17 1.67
C TRP A 92 -10.06 4.65 0.45
N TYR A 93 -10.31 4.10 -0.74
CA TYR A 93 -9.75 4.64 -1.97
C TYR A 93 -10.32 6.03 -2.27
N GLN A 94 -11.64 6.20 -2.16
CA GLN A 94 -12.31 7.46 -2.46
C GLN A 94 -11.87 8.61 -1.55
N ASN A 95 -11.61 8.36 -0.27
CA ASN A 95 -11.23 9.38 0.70
C ASN A 95 -9.71 9.56 0.88
N SER A 96 -8.89 8.82 0.13
CA SER A 96 -7.45 9.08 0.10
C SER A 96 -7.16 10.41 -0.61
N ASP A 97 -6.14 11.14 -0.16
CA ASP A 97 -5.74 12.39 -0.81
C ASP A 97 -5.02 12.12 -2.12
N VAL A 98 -4.24 11.03 -2.16
CA VAL A 98 -3.48 10.61 -3.34
C VAL A 98 -3.51 9.09 -3.46
N CYS A 99 -3.67 8.60 -4.69
CA CYS A 99 -3.58 7.18 -5.02
C CYS A 99 -2.33 6.94 -5.87
N TYR A 100 -1.35 6.24 -5.31
CA TYR A 100 -0.19 5.77 -6.04
C TYR A 100 -0.45 4.41 -6.66
N VAL A 101 0.14 4.18 -7.82
CA VAL A 101 0.04 2.90 -8.54
C VAL A 101 1.42 2.26 -8.61
N TYR A 102 1.53 1.05 -8.07
CA TYR A 102 2.73 0.23 -8.21
C TYR A 102 2.60 -0.71 -9.41
N LEU A 103 3.37 -0.44 -10.46
CA LEU A 103 3.27 -1.16 -11.74
C LEU A 103 4.17 -2.41 -11.85
N ASN A 104 5.13 -2.58 -10.93
CA ASN A 104 6.17 -3.61 -10.98
C ASN A 104 6.80 -3.80 -12.38
N LEU A 105 7.27 -2.72 -12.98
CA LEU A 105 7.91 -2.74 -14.30
C LEU A 105 9.39 -2.38 -14.19
N GLU A 106 10.23 -3.11 -14.93
CA GLU A 106 11.55 -2.63 -15.32
C GLU A 106 11.39 -1.67 -16.50
N ILE A 107 11.91 -0.46 -16.36
CA ILE A 107 11.89 0.55 -17.41
C ILE A 107 13.26 0.56 -18.12
N ALA A 108 13.27 0.38 -19.43
CA ALA A 108 14.52 0.36 -20.20
C ALA A 108 15.08 1.77 -20.47
N GLY A 109 14.27 2.82 -20.26
CA GLY A 109 14.63 4.21 -20.50
C GLY A 109 14.00 5.18 -19.50
N GLU A 110 14.12 6.47 -19.77
CA GLU A 110 13.63 7.56 -18.90
C GLU A 110 12.09 7.65 -18.86
N TYR A 111 11.41 7.13 -19.88
CA TYR A 111 9.96 7.15 -20.01
C TYR A 111 9.42 5.73 -20.15
N ILE A 112 8.23 5.50 -19.61
CA ILE A 112 7.46 4.27 -19.81
C ILE A 112 6.74 4.36 -21.15
N SER A 113 6.98 3.42 -22.05
CA SER A 113 6.22 3.29 -23.29
C SER A 113 4.79 2.80 -23.03
N ALA A 114 3.87 3.07 -23.97
CA ALA A 114 2.50 2.57 -23.86
C ALA A 114 2.44 1.03 -23.85
N GLU A 115 3.38 0.38 -24.54
CA GLU A 115 3.53 -1.07 -24.60
C GLU A 115 3.99 -1.65 -23.26
N GLU A 116 5.01 -1.07 -22.63
CA GLU A 116 5.46 -1.45 -21.28
C GLU A 116 4.34 -1.25 -20.25
N LEU A 117 3.65 -0.12 -20.30
CA LEU A 117 2.53 0.15 -19.39
C LEU A 117 1.41 -0.90 -19.55
N LYS A 118 1.03 -1.25 -20.78
CA LYS A 118 0.03 -2.31 -21.05
C LYS A 118 0.49 -3.70 -20.63
N ALA A 119 1.80 -3.93 -20.57
CA ALA A 119 2.36 -5.18 -20.08
C ALA A 119 2.36 -5.26 -18.55
N ALA A 120 2.22 -4.14 -17.83
CA ALA A 120 2.11 -4.16 -16.37
C ALA A 120 0.88 -4.95 -15.94
N ARG A 121 1.09 -5.88 -15.02
CA ARG A 121 0.01 -6.72 -14.47
C ARG A 121 -1.13 -5.89 -13.91
N TRP A 122 -0.83 -4.74 -13.31
CA TRP A 122 -1.82 -3.80 -12.77
C TRP A 122 -2.86 -3.33 -13.80
N THR A 123 -2.50 -3.23 -15.09
CA THR A 123 -3.45 -2.82 -16.14
C THR A 123 -4.41 -3.92 -16.58
N SER A 124 -4.12 -5.18 -16.21
CA SER A 124 -5.00 -6.31 -16.41
C SER A 124 -5.77 -6.62 -15.12
N ARG A 125 -6.97 -7.20 -15.24
CA ARG A 125 -7.65 -7.73 -14.05
C ARG A 125 -6.90 -8.99 -13.57
N GLY A 126 -6.21 -8.86 -12.44
CA GLY A 126 -5.84 -9.94 -11.50
C GLY A 126 -5.15 -11.17 -12.08
#